data_AF-A0A532C373-F1
#
_entry.id   AF-A0A532C373-F1
#
_cell.length_a   1.000
_cell.length_b   1.000
_cell.length_c   1.000
_cell.angle_alpha   90.00
_cell.angle_beta   90.00
_cell.angle_gamma   90.00
#
_symmetry.space_group_name_H-M   'P 1'
#
loop_
_entity.id
_entity.type
_entity.pdbx_description
1 polymer ?
#
loop_
_entity_poly.entity_id
_entity_poly.type
_entity_poly.pdbx_seq_one_letter_code
_entity_poly.pdbx_strand_id
1 'polypeptide(L)'
;MLSAKEFLKDARLNLEFKRPLIDALKPWKLNTYVDILVVVDTAISTDPANDFGIASVIELIRNSAVGCMRFRVDIALRNGETPPHVVAAPTIHQPKYRGFRFNMMNGATSVIDKYEQIWCFGFNPSNSGNPSDAEIDQPGAFPASDAELLKLSQWMQDKKGGLFGTGDHHFLGASMCRRIPRLGTMRRWTNADGVPPIGSPARIDTLRPPSPAFEPGAPGGPLPLNNSPHQGDLTPQPIQWVTWQSSFWPFGIRKRPHPVLCHPTLGPIDVMPDHAHEGLCVDTAAVPLGSSYNFGGGAQPEYPNAIDGGPRPTPLVIAYGSNLGDPPYNFSKGPQPARTSNPMISVYDGHRAGVGRVATDSTWHHWMDVNIDNMKAVNNDDWKKISRYFINLAVWLNPPGFSTRCLYLSAVVSHFEYPGFQEFVPGLSTRELGRSLRSHLIKYYGPCWVTEHIWDIIWERKLLPFEILTKLKPQVDQPDIDPDIFEETVLGTLVEATMKQAEVIKRAACVTIAQVNGPAERVGPFTRAIVTHGVPDSYGMTIKWVWFEQLSWLLSRFRRWSRNATAQFRDEPP
;
A
#
# COMPACT_ATOMS: atom_id res chain seq x y z
N MET A 1 -16.94 8.33 9.62
CA MET A 1 -15.90 8.27 10.67
C MET A 1 -16.28 7.12 11.59
N LEU A 2 -15.39 6.14 11.80
CA LEU A 2 -15.64 5.11 12.81
C LEU A 2 -15.71 5.78 14.18
N SER A 3 -16.57 5.24 15.04
CA SER A 3 -16.49 5.52 16.46
C SER A 3 -15.26 4.82 17.04
N ALA A 4 -14.60 5.42 18.04
CA ALA A 4 -13.50 4.75 18.76
C ALA A 4 -13.91 3.34 19.25
N LYS A 5 -15.20 3.14 19.52
CA LYS A 5 -15.79 1.84 19.90
C LYS A 5 -15.58 0.75 18.85
N GLU A 6 -15.73 1.07 17.57
CA GLU A 6 -15.60 0.07 16.50
C GLU A 6 -14.14 -0.29 16.24
N PHE A 7 -13.23 0.67 16.28
CA PHE A 7 -11.79 0.39 16.18
C PHE A 7 -11.31 -0.51 17.32
N LEU A 8 -11.75 -0.24 18.56
CA LEU A 8 -11.38 -1.03 19.74
C LEU A 8 -12.17 -2.34 19.87
N LYS A 9 -13.03 -2.69 18.89
CA LYS A 9 -13.77 -3.96 18.91
C LYS A 9 -12.82 -5.15 18.80
N ASP A 10 -11.78 -4.99 17.97
CA ASP A 10 -10.82 -6.05 17.65
C ASP A 10 -9.58 -6.03 18.56
N ALA A 11 -9.41 -4.94 19.33
CA ALA A 11 -8.32 -4.77 20.29
C ALA A 11 -8.51 -5.69 21.51
N ARG A 12 -7.42 -6.34 21.96
CA ARG A 12 -7.44 -7.27 23.11
C ARG A 12 -7.24 -6.51 24.42
N LEU A 13 -8.20 -5.63 24.71
CA LEU A 13 -8.20 -4.78 25.89
C LEU A 13 -8.73 -5.52 27.12
N ASN A 14 -8.18 -5.21 28.29
CA ASN A 14 -8.89 -5.48 29.53
C ASN A 14 -10.20 -4.65 29.55
N LEU A 15 -11.32 -5.32 29.83
CA LEU A 15 -12.68 -4.76 29.79
C LEU A 15 -12.82 -3.49 30.64
N GLU A 16 -12.08 -3.41 31.76
CA GLU A 16 -12.08 -2.26 32.67
C GLU A 16 -11.62 -0.96 32.01
N PHE A 17 -10.69 -1.04 31.04
CA PHE A 17 -10.15 0.13 30.36
C PHE A 17 -10.88 0.46 29.06
N LYS A 18 -11.74 -0.43 28.56
CA LYS A 18 -12.41 -0.26 27.27
C LYS A 18 -13.25 1.02 27.22
N ARG A 19 -14.08 1.27 28.25
CA ARG A 19 -14.94 2.46 28.29
C ARG A 19 -14.14 3.77 28.48
N PRO A 20 -13.23 3.87 29.47
CA PRO A 20 -12.36 5.05 29.61
C PRO A 20 -11.55 5.37 28.36
N LEU A 21 -11.03 4.35 27.67
CA LEU A 21 -10.27 4.55 26.43
C LEU A 21 -11.15 5.05 25.29
N ILE A 22 -12.37 4.51 25.13
CA ILE A 22 -13.35 5.02 24.15
C ILE A 22 -13.66 6.50 24.42
N ASP A 23 -13.89 6.87 25.68
CA ASP A 23 -14.23 8.23 26.05
C ASP A 23 -13.03 9.18 25.84
N ALA A 24 -11.80 8.72 26.13
CA ALA A 24 -10.57 9.48 25.88
C ALA A 24 -10.26 9.66 24.38
N LEU A 25 -10.61 8.69 23.54
CA LEU A 25 -10.41 8.76 22.09
C LEU A 25 -11.57 9.45 21.36
N LYS A 26 -12.72 9.69 22.02
CA LYS A 26 -13.89 10.33 21.41
C LYS A 26 -13.60 11.71 20.77
N PRO A 27 -12.73 12.58 21.33
CA PRO A 27 -12.37 13.84 20.68
C PRO A 27 -11.53 13.66 19.42
N TRP A 28 -10.93 12.48 19.21
CA TRP A 28 -10.06 12.23 18.08
C TRP A 28 -10.94 11.89 16.88
N LYS A 29 -11.01 12.80 15.91
CA LYS A 29 -11.60 12.52 14.60
C LYS A 29 -10.66 11.57 13.84
N LEU A 30 -10.80 10.28 14.13
CA LEU A 30 -10.02 9.23 13.49
C LEU A 30 -10.54 9.03 12.07
N ASN A 31 -9.80 9.53 11.08
CA ASN A 31 -10.03 9.13 9.70
C ASN A 31 -9.33 7.78 9.45
N THR A 32 -10.05 6.72 9.77
CA THR A 32 -9.58 5.33 9.64
C THR A 32 -10.09 4.66 8.37
N TYR A 33 -11.07 5.27 7.68
CA TYR A 33 -11.54 4.79 6.39
C TYR A 33 -10.75 5.43 5.27
N VAL A 34 -10.33 4.58 4.35
CA VAL A 34 -9.75 4.96 3.07
C VAL A 34 -10.80 4.68 2.01
N ASP A 35 -11.17 5.71 1.24
CA ASP A 35 -12.11 5.58 0.13
C ASP A 35 -11.33 5.32 -1.17
N ILE A 36 -11.57 4.17 -1.77
CA ILE A 36 -10.96 3.70 -3.01
C ILE A 36 -12.02 3.72 -4.12
N LEU A 37 -11.69 4.33 -5.25
CA LEU A 37 -12.47 4.23 -6.47
C LEU A 37 -11.83 3.21 -7.42
N VAL A 38 -12.50 2.08 -7.64
CA VAL A 38 -12.10 1.10 -8.64
C VAL A 38 -12.77 1.46 -9.96
N VAL A 39 -11.98 1.74 -10.98
CA VAL A 39 -12.42 2.09 -12.33
C VAL A 39 -12.20 0.90 -13.25
N VAL A 40 -13.28 0.35 -13.78
CA VAL A 40 -13.29 -0.72 -14.78
C VAL A 40 -13.85 -0.19 -16.09
N ASP A 41 -13.46 -0.77 -17.22
CA ASP A 41 -14.17 -0.57 -18.48
C ASP A 41 -15.20 -1.69 -18.75
N THR A 42 -15.73 -1.75 -19.96
CA THR A 42 -16.88 -2.60 -20.30
C THR A 42 -16.60 -4.10 -20.35
N ALA A 43 -15.33 -4.50 -20.47
CA ALA A 43 -15.00 -5.91 -20.63
C ALA A 43 -14.73 -6.61 -19.30
N ILE A 44 -14.38 -5.86 -18.25
CA ILE A 44 -14.03 -6.40 -16.94
C ILE A 44 -15.28 -6.40 -16.04
N SER A 45 -15.73 -7.60 -15.66
CA SER A 45 -16.88 -7.76 -14.78
C SER A 45 -16.58 -7.30 -13.35
N THR A 46 -17.64 -6.88 -12.66
CA THR A 46 -17.64 -6.67 -11.20
C THR A 46 -18.65 -7.57 -10.49
N ASP A 47 -19.40 -8.35 -11.26
CA ASP A 47 -20.32 -9.38 -10.80
C ASP A 47 -19.56 -10.68 -10.56
N PRO A 48 -19.63 -11.27 -9.34
CA PRO A 48 -18.95 -12.53 -8.99
C PRO A 48 -19.45 -13.74 -9.78
N ALA A 49 -20.57 -13.64 -10.51
CA ALA A 49 -21.03 -14.70 -11.40
C ALA A 49 -20.22 -14.81 -12.70
N ASN A 50 -19.40 -13.80 -13.04
CA ASN A 50 -18.53 -13.83 -14.20
C ASN A 50 -17.08 -13.97 -13.74
N ASP A 51 -16.39 -14.99 -14.24
CA ASP A 51 -15.00 -15.31 -13.93
C ASP A 51 -14.02 -14.25 -14.45
N PHE A 52 -14.34 -13.60 -15.57
CA PHE A 52 -13.59 -12.46 -16.09
C PHE A 52 -13.96 -11.17 -15.34
N GLY A 53 -13.64 -11.12 -14.06
CA GLY A 53 -13.99 -10.02 -13.17
C GLY A 53 -12.99 -9.79 -12.05
N ILE A 54 -13.25 -8.75 -11.25
CA ILE A 54 -12.41 -8.37 -10.10
C ILE A 54 -13.21 -8.35 -8.78
N ALA A 55 -14.32 -9.09 -8.72
CA ALA A 55 -15.22 -9.08 -7.58
C ALA A 55 -14.53 -9.61 -6.31
N SER A 56 -13.72 -10.67 -6.43
CA SER A 56 -12.99 -11.26 -5.30
C SER A 56 -12.02 -10.28 -4.65
N VAL A 57 -11.30 -9.47 -5.44
CA VAL A 57 -10.39 -8.44 -4.92
C VAL A 57 -11.16 -7.32 -4.21
N ILE A 58 -12.25 -6.84 -4.81
CA ILE A 58 -13.09 -5.79 -4.23
C ILE A 58 -13.63 -6.23 -2.87
N GLU A 59 -14.17 -7.45 -2.78
CA GLU A 59 -14.65 -8.02 -1.53
C GLU A 59 -13.54 -8.18 -0.50
N LEU A 60 -12.38 -8.71 -0.90
CA LEU A 60 -11.24 -8.87 -0.02
C LEU A 60 -10.86 -7.53 0.62
N ILE A 61 -10.73 -6.46 -0.17
CA ILE A 61 -10.31 -5.14 0.32
C ILE A 61 -11.35 -4.57 1.28
N ARG A 62 -12.64 -4.63 0.95
CA ARG A 62 -13.72 -4.16 1.83
C ARG A 62 -13.77 -4.88 3.16
N ASN A 63 -13.46 -6.18 3.15
CA ASN A 63 -13.44 -7.02 4.35
C ASN A 63 -12.08 -6.97 5.09
N SER A 64 -11.11 -6.23 4.56
CA SER A 64 -9.76 -6.16 5.12
C SER A 64 -9.56 -4.98 6.06
N ALA A 65 -8.58 -5.18 6.94
CA ALA A 65 -8.16 -4.23 7.96
C ALA A 65 -6.65 -4.33 8.14
N VAL A 66 -5.98 -3.18 8.25
CA VAL A 66 -4.56 -3.14 8.63
C VAL A 66 -4.39 -2.16 9.79
N GLY A 67 -4.19 -2.72 10.98
CA GLY A 67 -4.25 -1.96 12.23
C GLY A 67 -5.58 -1.22 12.35
N CYS A 68 -5.52 0.11 12.36
CA CYS A 68 -6.71 0.96 12.44
C CYS A 68 -7.37 1.26 11.09
N MET A 69 -6.69 0.99 9.96
CA MET A 69 -7.21 1.28 8.62
C MET A 69 -8.31 0.28 8.24
N ARG A 70 -9.33 0.79 7.55
CA ARG A 70 -10.43 0.06 6.91
C ARG A 70 -10.66 0.67 5.53
N PHE A 71 -11.20 -0.11 4.61
CA PHE A 71 -11.33 0.31 3.22
C PHE A 71 -12.80 0.34 2.78
N ARG A 72 -13.19 1.38 2.06
CA ARG A 72 -14.45 1.43 1.33
C ARG A 72 -14.11 1.48 -0.15
N VAL A 73 -14.77 0.64 -0.93
CA VAL A 73 -14.55 0.56 -2.37
C VAL A 73 -15.85 0.92 -3.08
N ASP A 74 -15.83 2.00 -3.85
CA ASP A 74 -16.86 2.29 -4.84
C ASP A 74 -16.36 1.89 -6.23
N ILE A 75 -17.29 1.53 -7.11
CA ILE A 75 -16.98 1.09 -8.47
C ILE A 75 -17.42 2.17 -9.47
N ALA A 76 -16.60 2.45 -10.46
CA ALA A 76 -16.90 3.29 -11.60
C ALA A 76 -16.76 2.47 -12.89
N LEU A 77 -17.79 2.53 -13.73
CA LEU A 77 -17.79 1.93 -15.07
C LEU A 77 -17.49 3.01 -16.12
N ARG A 78 -16.35 2.86 -16.79
CA ARG A 78 -15.96 3.67 -17.95
C ARG A 78 -16.55 3.06 -19.21
N ASN A 79 -17.60 3.68 -19.75
CA ASN A 79 -18.24 3.27 -20.99
C ASN A 79 -18.79 4.47 -21.78
N GLY A 80 -19.57 4.20 -22.83
CA GLY A 80 -20.19 5.22 -23.70
C GLY A 80 -21.49 5.84 -23.17
N GLU A 81 -21.91 5.54 -21.94
CA GLU A 81 -23.17 6.07 -21.40
C GLU A 81 -23.12 7.60 -21.30
N THR A 82 -24.10 8.25 -21.93
CA THR A 82 -24.25 9.71 -21.98
C THR A 82 -25.72 10.08 -21.72
N PRO A 83 -26.03 10.93 -20.73
CA PRO A 83 -25.09 11.54 -19.79
C PRO A 83 -24.54 10.54 -18.75
N PRO A 84 -23.33 10.75 -18.23
CA PRO A 84 -22.85 10.04 -17.04
C PRO A 84 -23.82 10.23 -15.87
N HIS A 85 -24.02 9.20 -15.05
CA HIS A 85 -24.95 9.28 -13.92
C HIS A 85 -24.47 8.51 -12.69
N VAL A 86 -25.05 8.84 -11.54
CA VAL A 86 -24.70 8.30 -10.22
C VAL A 86 -25.84 7.43 -9.71
N VAL A 87 -25.54 6.17 -9.38
CA VAL A 87 -26.46 5.27 -8.69
C VAL A 87 -26.45 5.61 -7.21
N ALA A 88 -27.60 5.99 -6.65
CA ALA A 88 -27.69 6.50 -5.27
C ALA A 88 -27.39 5.44 -4.19
N ALA A 89 -27.79 4.19 -4.43
CA ALA A 89 -27.60 3.06 -3.53
C ALA A 89 -27.20 1.82 -4.32
N PRO A 90 -25.95 1.76 -4.84
CA PRO A 90 -25.50 0.61 -5.59
C PRO A 90 -25.41 -0.62 -4.68
N THR A 91 -25.70 -1.79 -5.23
CA THR A 91 -25.33 -3.05 -4.54
C THR A 91 -23.79 -3.16 -4.48
N ILE A 92 -23.28 -4.11 -3.69
CA ILE A 92 -21.83 -4.24 -3.48
C ILE A 92 -21.05 -4.44 -4.79
N HIS A 93 -21.63 -5.08 -5.81
CA HIS A 93 -20.99 -5.33 -7.11
C HIS A 93 -21.40 -4.33 -8.19
N GLN A 94 -22.34 -3.43 -7.91
CA GLN A 94 -22.86 -2.52 -8.91
C GLN A 94 -21.97 -1.26 -9.03
N PRO A 95 -21.63 -0.83 -10.27
CA PRO A 95 -21.01 0.46 -10.49
C PRO A 95 -21.86 1.61 -9.94
N LYS A 96 -21.27 2.40 -9.05
CA LYS A 96 -21.86 3.64 -8.51
C LYS A 96 -21.88 4.76 -9.54
N TYR A 97 -20.82 4.85 -10.34
CA TYR A 97 -20.71 5.83 -11.41
C TYR A 97 -20.71 5.12 -12.76
N ARG A 98 -21.62 5.50 -13.65
CA ARG A 98 -21.71 4.96 -15.01
C ARG A 98 -21.46 6.06 -16.03
N GLY A 99 -20.88 5.71 -17.19
CA GLY A 99 -20.32 6.70 -18.11
C GLY A 99 -19.13 7.45 -17.49
N PHE A 100 -18.44 6.85 -16.52
CA PHE A 100 -17.45 7.55 -15.70
C PHE A 100 -16.30 8.11 -16.54
N ARG A 101 -15.88 9.32 -16.19
CA ARG A 101 -14.71 10.04 -16.69
C ARG A 101 -14.01 10.68 -15.50
N PHE A 102 -12.69 10.88 -15.53
CA PHE A 102 -11.96 11.41 -14.37
C PHE A 102 -12.34 12.86 -14.00
N ASN A 103 -12.90 13.61 -14.96
CA ASN A 103 -13.47 14.94 -14.75
C ASN A 103 -14.99 14.92 -14.46
N MET A 104 -15.59 13.76 -14.16
CA MET A 104 -17.01 13.65 -13.82
C MET A 104 -17.34 14.46 -12.55
N MET A 105 -18.45 15.19 -12.62
CA MET A 105 -18.98 15.98 -11.51
C MET A 105 -20.20 15.28 -10.90
N ASN A 106 -20.39 15.44 -9.59
CA ASN A 106 -21.62 15.11 -8.89
C ASN A 106 -22.07 16.35 -8.12
N GLY A 107 -23.00 17.10 -8.71
CA GLY A 107 -23.29 18.47 -8.29
C GLY A 107 -22.08 19.38 -8.53
N ALA A 108 -21.72 20.18 -7.52
CA ALA A 108 -20.59 21.10 -7.59
C ALA A 108 -19.22 20.43 -7.27
N THR A 109 -19.19 19.13 -6.96
CA THR A 109 -17.98 18.44 -6.51
C THR A 109 -17.52 17.43 -7.56
N SER A 110 -16.22 17.44 -7.86
CA SER A 110 -15.59 16.38 -8.66
C SER A 110 -15.73 15.04 -7.95
N VAL A 111 -16.07 14.00 -8.71
CA VAL A 111 -16.23 12.65 -8.16
C VAL A 111 -14.93 12.14 -7.55
N ILE A 112 -13.80 12.31 -8.24
CA ILE A 112 -12.51 11.77 -7.79
C ILE A 112 -11.99 12.41 -6.50
N ASP A 113 -12.41 13.65 -6.19
CA ASP A 113 -11.97 14.36 -4.98
C ASP A 113 -12.52 13.70 -3.68
N LYS A 114 -13.54 12.84 -3.81
CA LYS A 114 -14.11 12.05 -2.71
C LYS A 114 -13.25 10.85 -2.30
N TYR A 115 -12.28 10.47 -3.11
CA TYR A 115 -11.49 9.25 -2.93
C TYR A 115 -10.04 9.57 -2.61
N GLU A 116 -9.43 8.75 -1.76
CA GLU A 116 -8.00 8.79 -1.44
C GLU A 116 -7.18 8.03 -2.49
N GLN A 117 -7.79 7.04 -3.12
CA GLN A 117 -7.14 6.20 -4.13
C GLN A 117 -8.01 5.97 -5.34
N ILE A 118 -7.37 5.79 -6.49
CA ILE A 118 -8.01 5.41 -7.74
C ILE A 118 -7.27 4.22 -8.31
N TRP A 119 -7.99 3.15 -8.64
CA TRP A 119 -7.45 1.90 -9.14
C TRP A 119 -8.04 1.62 -10.52
N CYS A 120 -7.20 1.61 -11.54
CA CYS A 120 -7.61 1.53 -12.93
C CYS A 120 -7.36 0.13 -13.52
N PHE A 121 -8.43 -0.55 -13.90
CA PHE A 121 -8.41 -1.83 -14.62
C PHE A 121 -9.02 -1.62 -16.00
N GLY A 122 -8.18 -1.66 -17.03
CA GLY A 122 -8.61 -1.42 -18.41
C GLY A 122 -8.33 -2.62 -19.30
N PHE A 123 -9.26 -2.86 -20.23
CA PHE A 123 -9.18 -3.81 -21.33
C PHE A 123 -9.03 -3.08 -22.67
N ASN A 124 -9.75 -1.99 -22.91
CA ASN A 124 -9.74 -1.30 -24.21
C ASN A 124 -8.34 -0.79 -24.62
N PRO A 125 -8.00 -0.82 -25.93
CA PRO A 125 -8.92 -0.93 -27.07
C PRO A 125 -9.27 -2.37 -27.47
N SER A 126 -8.37 -3.33 -27.29
CA SER A 126 -8.57 -4.71 -27.73
C SER A 126 -7.49 -5.65 -27.16
N ASN A 127 -7.84 -6.94 -27.12
CA ASN A 127 -6.95 -8.05 -26.77
C ASN A 127 -6.06 -8.49 -27.96
N SER A 128 -6.42 -8.05 -29.16
CA SER A 128 -5.77 -8.41 -30.41
C SER A 128 -6.09 -7.30 -31.42
N GLY A 129 -5.06 -6.58 -31.85
CA GLY A 129 -5.20 -5.47 -32.80
C GLY A 129 -4.15 -5.49 -33.91
N ASN A 130 -4.30 -4.56 -34.84
CA ASN A 130 -3.29 -4.23 -35.84
C ASN A 130 -1.97 -3.83 -35.13
N PRO A 131 -0.78 -4.07 -35.72
CA PRO A 131 0.48 -3.52 -35.22
C PRO A 131 0.48 -2.01 -34.90
N SER A 132 -0.49 -1.24 -35.41
CA SER A 132 -0.64 0.20 -35.16
C SER A 132 -1.27 0.55 -33.81
N ASP A 133 -0.65 1.50 -33.09
CA ASP A 133 -1.17 2.09 -31.85
C ASP A 133 -2.41 3.00 -32.03
N ALA A 134 -2.87 3.20 -33.28
CA ALA A 134 -3.95 4.14 -33.62
C ALA A 134 -5.33 3.73 -33.05
N GLU A 135 -5.53 2.45 -32.73
CA GLU A 135 -6.77 1.95 -32.14
C GLU A 135 -7.00 2.48 -30.71
N ILE A 136 -5.92 2.81 -30.00
CA ILE A 136 -5.96 3.25 -28.61
C ILE A 136 -6.67 4.60 -28.46
N ASP A 137 -6.58 5.47 -29.46
CA ASP A 137 -7.20 6.81 -29.46
C ASP A 137 -8.58 6.83 -30.11
N GLN A 138 -9.11 5.69 -30.56
CA GLN A 138 -10.42 5.66 -31.21
C GLN A 138 -11.52 5.98 -30.20
N PRO A 139 -12.56 6.75 -30.57
CA PRO A 139 -13.64 7.11 -29.64
C PRO A 139 -14.30 5.89 -28.96
N GLY A 140 -14.41 4.76 -29.66
CA GLY A 140 -14.97 3.51 -29.13
C GLY A 140 -14.11 2.82 -28.07
N ALA A 141 -12.81 3.13 -28.00
CA ALA A 141 -11.90 2.64 -26.97
C ALA A 141 -11.94 3.48 -25.68
N PHE A 142 -12.69 4.60 -25.71
CA PHE A 142 -12.85 5.55 -24.62
C PHE A 142 -11.49 6.04 -24.06
N PRO A 143 -10.58 6.59 -24.87
CA PRO A 143 -9.31 7.10 -24.38
C PRO A 143 -9.49 8.20 -23.31
N ALA A 144 -8.58 8.28 -22.35
CA ALA A 144 -8.57 9.38 -21.39
C ALA A 144 -8.26 10.71 -22.10
N SER A 145 -9.21 11.64 -22.05
CA SER A 145 -9.08 12.96 -22.67
C SER A 145 -8.17 13.90 -21.87
N ASP A 146 -7.68 14.97 -22.48
CA ASP A 146 -6.83 15.96 -21.79
C ASP A 146 -7.55 16.61 -20.59
N ALA A 147 -8.85 16.88 -20.71
CA ALA A 147 -9.63 17.44 -19.60
C ALA A 147 -9.71 16.46 -18.41
N GLU A 148 -9.81 15.16 -18.68
CA GLU A 148 -9.75 14.11 -17.66
C GLU A 148 -8.38 14.04 -17.01
N LEU A 149 -7.32 13.99 -17.82
CA LEU A 149 -5.94 13.85 -17.35
C LEU A 149 -5.46 15.10 -16.60
N LEU A 150 -5.89 16.30 -17.00
CA LEU A 150 -5.66 17.52 -16.26
C LEU A 150 -6.26 17.42 -14.85
N LYS A 151 -7.54 17.03 -14.74
CA LYS A 151 -8.20 16.90 -13.44
C LYS A 151 -7.58 15.80 -12.57
N LEU A 152 -7.22 14.67 -13.17
CA LEU A 152 -6.53 13.58 -12.47
C LEU A 152 -5.15 14.01 -11.97
N SER A 153 -4.36 14.70 -12.82
CA SER A 153 -3.04 15.21 -12.44
C SER A 153 -3.10 16.22 -11.29
N GLN A 154 -4.10 17.11 -11.29
CA GLN A 154 -4.37 18.04 -10.19
C GLN A 154 -4.74 17.29 -8.91
N TRP A 155 -5.59 16.27 -8.99
CA TRP A 155 -5.93 15.44 -7.83
C TRP A 155 -4.69 14.72 -7.26
N MET A 156 -3.82 14.17 -8.11
CA MET A 156 -2.55 13.54 -7.68
C MET A 156 -1.59 14.55 -7.01
N GLN A 157 -1.62 15.81 -7.43
CA GLN A 157 -0.78 16.89 -6.89
C GLN A 157 -1.35 17.45 -5.58
N ASP A 158 -2.62 17.85 -5.59
CA ASP A 158 -3.26 18.62 -4.53
C ASP A 158 -3.69 17.74 -3.36
N LYS A 159 -4.35 16.61 -3.68
CA LYS A 159 -4.81 15.65 -2.67
C LYS A 159 -3.71 14.65 -2.30
N LYS A 160 -2.67 14.53 -3.12
CA LYS A 160 -1.66 13.47 -3.02
C LYS A 160 -2.30 12.09 -3.07
N GLY A 161 -3.37 11.98 -3.87
CA GLY A 161 -4.13 10.74 -4.04
C GLY A 161 -3.29 9.64 -4.68
N GLY A 162 -3.44 8.42 -4.19
CA GLY A 162 -2.69 7.27 -4.69
C GLY A 162 -3.32 6.64 -5.92
N LEU A 163 -2.50 6.31 -6.90
CA LEU A 163 -2.96 5.72 -8.15
C LEU A 163 -2.40 4.31 -8.31
N PHE A 164 -3.28 3.35 -8.55
CA PHE A 164 -2.92 2.08 -9.15
C PHE A 164 -3.46 2.03 -10.56
N GLY A 165 -2.69 1.48 -11.49
CA GLY A 165 -3.22 1.09 -12.78
C GLY A 165 -2.53 -0.16 -13.28
N THR A 166 -3.26 -0.98 -13.99
CA THR A 166 -2.69 -2.12 -14.69
C THR A 166 -3.29 -2.22 -16.09
N GLY A 167 -2.61 -2.97 -16.92
CA GLY A 167 -3.00 -3.38 -18.26
C GLY A 167 -2.49 -4.79 -18.46
N ASP A 168 -2.42 -5.25 -19.69
CA ASP A 168 -1.79 -6.55 -19.96
C ASP A 168 -1.08 -6.50 -21.33
N HIS A 169 -0.80 -7.64 -21.92
CA HIS A 169 -0.19 -7.79 -23.22
C HIS A 169 -0.93 -6.96 -24.31
N HIS A 170 -0.23 -6.73 -25.41
CA HIS A 170 -0.68 -5.86 -26.51
C HIS A 170 -1.06 -4.43 -26.06
N PHE A 171 -2.34 -4.04 -26.20
CA PHE A 171 -2.84 -2.70 -25.88
C PHE A 171 -3.75 -2.67 -24.65
N LEU A 172 -3.90 -3.79 -23.95
CA LEU A 172 -4.94 -3.92 -22.92
C LEU A 172 -4.77 -2.84 -21.84
N GLY A 173 -5.81 -2.01 -21.70
CA GLY A 173 -5.86 -0.90 -20.76
C GLY A 173 -5.16 0.39 -21.20
N ALA A 174 -4.49 0.39 -22.35
CA ALA A 174 -3.73 1.53 -22.86
C ALA A 174 -4.61 2.77 -23.07
N SER A 175 -5.86 2.59 -23.49
CA SER A 175 -6.79 3.70 -23.77
C SER A 175 -7.04 4.53 -22.51
N MET A 176 -7.18 3.88 -21.37
CA MET A 176 -7.40 4.55 -20.09
C MET A 176 -6.08 5.03 -19.46
N CYS A 177 -5.05 4.18 -19.45
CA CYS A 177 -3.94 4.33 -18.51
C CYS A 177 -2.66 4.94 -19.10
N ARG A 178 -2.38 4.78 -20.40
CA ARG A 178 -1.03 5.06 -20.95
C ARG A 178 -0.60 6.53 -20.85
N ARG A 179 -1.56 7.45 -20.77
CA ARG A 179 -1.32 8.90 -20.71
C ARG A 179 -1.38 9.45 -19.30
N ILE A 180 -1.69 8.61 -18.29
CA ILE A 180 -1.79 9.08 -16.91
C ILE A 180 -0.37 9.33 -16.37
N PRO A 181 -0.08 10.51 -15.77
CA PRO A 181 1.24 10.82 -15.25
C PRO A 181 1.81 9.74 -14.33
N ARG A 182 3.09 9.45 -14.51
CA ARG A 182 3.92 8.41 -13.90
C ARG A 182 3.51 7.00 -14.31
N LEU A 183 2.22 6.69 -14.24
CA LEU A 183 1.67 5.38 -14.62
C LEU A 183 1.99 5.05 -16.10
N GLY A 184 1.83 6.04 -16.98
CA GLY A 184 2.09 5.92 -18.41
C GLY A 184 3.53 5.58 -18.77
N THR A 185 4.50 6.01 -17.95
CA THR A 185 5.93 5.79 -18.20
C THR A 185 6.55 4.71 -17.31
N MET A 186 5.82 4.21 -16.30
CA MET A 186 6.25 3.10 -15.44
C MET A 186 5.91 1.72 -16.02
N ARG A 187 4.97 1.65 -16.96
CA ARG A 187 4.56 0.43 -17.65
C ARG A 187 4.62 0.63 -19.16
N ARG A 188 4.88 -0.44 -19.90
CA ARG A 188 4.76 -0.46 -21.37
C ARG A 188 3.29 -0.63 -21.73
N TRP A 189 2.73 0.22 -22.58
CA TRP A 189 1.29 0.22 -22.89
C TRP A 189 1.00 -0.01 -24.37
N THR A 190 1.99 0.18 -25.23
CA THR A 190 1.80 0.24 -26.69
C THR A 190 2.73 -0.72 -27.42
N ASN A 191 2.48 -0.95 -28.70
CA ASN A 191 3.40 -1.73 -29.53
C ASN A 191 4.73 -0.98 -29.70
N ALA A 192 4.70 0.37 -29.75
CA ALA A 192 5.91 1.18 -29.76
C ALA A 192 6.76 1.02 -28.49
N ASP A 193 6.14 0.74 -27.35
CA ASP A 193 6.84 0.44 -26.10
C ASP A 193 7.42 -0.98 -26.07
N GLY A 194 7.08 -1.82 -27.06
CA GLY A 194 7.44 -3.23 -27.10
C GLY A 194 6.67 -4.06 -26.07
N VAL A 195 5.36 -3.80 -25.90
CA VAL A 195 4.49 -4.73 -25.17
C VAL A 195 4.38 -6.04 -25.96
N PRO A 196 4.54 -7.21 -25.31
CA PRO A 196 4.39 -8.50 -25.96
C PRO A 196 3.01 -8.70 -26.61
N PRO A 197 2.92 -9.08 -27.89
CA PRO A 197 1.65 -9.51 -28.50
C PRO A 197 1.32 -10.98 -28.15
N ILE A 198 0.04 -11.30 -27.89
CA ILE A 198 -0.45 -12.62 -27.44
C ILE A 198 -0.02 -13.81 -28.30
N GLY A 199 -0.01 -13.63 -29.61
CA GLY A 199 0.23 -14.70 -30.60
C GLY A 199 1.67 -14.75 -31.11
N SER A 200 2.55 -13.89 -30.61
CA SER A 200 3.93 -13.80 -31.10
C SER A 200 4.88 -14.69 -30.29
N PRO A 201 6.05 -15.05 -30.84
CA PRO A 201 7.15 -15.64 -30.05
C PRO A 201 7.68 -14.70 -28.96
N ALA A 202 7.34 -13.40 -29.01
CA ALA A 202 7.73 -12.43 -28.01
C ALA A 202 6.78 -12.36 -26.80
N ARG A 203 5.67 -13.12 -26.82
CA ARG A 203 4.74 -13.26 -25.69
C ARG A 203 5.46 -13.74 -24.44
N ILE A 204 4.80 -13.54 -23.29
CA ILE A 204 5.29 -13.96 -21.98
C ILE A 204 4.20 -14.81 -21.36
N ASP A 205 4.29 -16.13 -21.49
CA ASP A 205 3.33 -17.05 -20.85
C ASP A 205 3.97 -17.60 -19.56
N THR A 206 3.34 -17.35 -18.42
CA THR A 206 3.86 -17.73 -17.10
C THR A 206 3.21 -18.98 -16.52
N LEU A 207 2.21 -19.53 -17.23
CA LEU A 207 1.56 -20.81 -16.93
C LEU A 207 2.57 -21.89 -16.53
N ARG A 208 2.28 -22.57 -15.42
CA ARG A 208 3.09 -23.67 -14.89
C ARG A 208 2.37 -25.01 -15.06
N PRO A 209 3.11 -26.11 -15.30
CA PRO A 209 2.54 -27.46 -15.26
C PRO A 209 1.89 -27.75 -13.90
N PRO A 210 0.56 -28.00 -13.83
CA PRO A 210 -0.12 -28.27 -12.57
C PRO A 210 0.14 -29.70 -12.07
N SER A 211 0.66 -30.58 -12.92
CA SER A 211 1.07 -31.93 -12.55
C SER A 211 2.10 -32.50 -13.52
N PRO A 212 2.81 -33.58 -13.16
CA PRO A 212 3.77 -34.24 -14.04
C PRO A 212 3.21 -34.70 -15.40
N ALA A 213 1.89 -34.81 -15.55
CA ALA A 213 1.26 -35.15 -16.83
C ALA A 213 1.38 -34.05 -17.90
N PHE A 214 1.70 -32.82 -17.50
CA PHE A 214 1.88 -31.66 -18.38
C PHE A 214 3.37 -31.35 -18.65
N GLU A 215 4.28 -32.06 -17.97
CA GLU A 215 5.72 -31.85 -18.10
C GLU A 215 6.29 -32.54 -19.36
N PRO A 216 7.34 -31.98 -19.99
CA PRO A 216 8.02 -32.65 -21.08
C PRO A 216 8.58 -33.99 -20.60
N GLY A 217 8.14 -35.09 -21.22
CA GLY A 217 8.52 -36.46 -20.84
C GLY A 217 7.47 -37.24 -20.05
N ALA A 218 6.27 -36.67 -19.84
CA ALA A 218 5.13 -37.42 -19.33
C ALA A 218 4.86 -38.71 -20.16
N PRO A 219 4.51 -39.85 -19.54
CA PRO A 219 4.12 -41.06 -20.27
C PRO A 219 2.95 -40.80 -21.23
N GLY A 220 3.15 -41.02 -22.52
CA GLY A 220 2.16 -40.70 -23.57
C GLY A 220 2.29 -39.28 -24.16
N GLY A 221 3.29 -38.51 -23.73
CA GLY A 221 3.51 -37.12 -24.12
C GLY A 221 2.85 -36.13 -23.15
N PRO A 222 3.32 -34.88 -23.09
CA PRO A 222 2.73 -33.85 -22.25
C PRO A 222 1.29 -33.53 -22.69
N LEU A 223 0.37 -33.41 -21.72
CA LEU A 223 -0.96 -32.87 -21.97
C LEU A 223 -0.89 -31.37 -22.34
N PRO A 224 -1.79 -30.87 -23.20
CA PRO A 224 -1.80 -29.46 -23.58
C PRO A 224 -2.23 -28.55 -22.41
N LEU A 225 -1.49 -27.47 -22.14
CA LEU A 225 -1.96 -26.37 -21.29
C LEU A 225 -2.66 -25.31 -22.15
N ASN A 226 -3.98 -25.30 -22.12
CA ASN A 226 -4.80 -24.23 -22.69
C ASN A 226 -4.98 -23.06 -21.70
N ASN A 227 -5.48 -21.91 -22.18
CA ASN A 227 -5.72 -20.76 -21.30
C ASN A 227 -6.83 -21.06 -20.27
N SER A 228 -7.82 -21.89 -20.59
CA SER A 228 -8.91 -22.26 -19.70
C SER A 228 -9.10 -23.77 -19.70
N PRO A 229 -8.90 -24.47 -18.55
CA PRO A 229 -8.98 -23.96 -17.18
C PRO A 229 -7.64 -23.58 -16.51
N HIS A 230 -6.49 -23.76 -17.17
CA HIS A 230 -5.20 -23.75 -16.45
C HIS A 230 -4.76 -22.40 -15.89
N GLN A 231 -5.22 -21.28 -16.46
CA GLN A 231 -4.94 -19.97 -15.85
C GLN A 231 -5.59 -19.78 -14.46
N GLY A 232 -6.53 -20.64 -14.10
CA GLY A 232 -7.16 -20.66 -12.79
C GLY A 232 -6.73 -21.84 -11.93
N ASP A 233 -5.59 -22.49 -12.20
CA ASP A 233 -5.16 -23.61 -11.37
C ASP A 233 -4.53 -23.16 -10.04
N LEU A 234 -3.92 -24.09 -9.30
CA LEU A 234 -3.36 -23.84 -7.96
C LEU A 234 -1.86 -23.53 -7.98
N THR A 235 -1.26 -23.41 -9.16
CA THR A 235 0.18 -23.31 -9.37
C THR A 235 0.55 -21.86 -9.64
N PRO A 236 0.99 -21.08 -8.63
CA PRO A 236 1.35 -19.70 -8.88
C PRO A 236 2.67 -19.60 -9.65
N GLN A 237 2.90 -18.44 -10.26
CA GLN A 237 4.22 -18.09 -10.77
C GLN A 237 5.13 -17.56 -9.64
N PRO A 238 6.35 -18.10 -9.50
CA PRO A 238 7.35 -17.53 -8.61
C PRO A 238 7.85 -16.17 -9.14
N ILE A 239 8.05 -15.22 -8.22
CA ILE A 239 8.55 -13.88 -8.53
C ILE A 239 9.82 -13.59 -7.73
N GLN A 240 10.72 -12.82 -8.32
CA GLN A 240 11.95 -12.35 -7.69
C GLN A 240 11.73 -10.93 -7.17
N TRP A 241 11.49 -10.80 -5.86
CA TRP A 241 11.39 -9.48 -5.24
C TRP A 241 12.77 -8.79 -5.19
N VAL A 242 12.77 -7.47 -5.36
CA VAL A 242 13.98 -6.64 -5.29
C VAL A 242 14.22 -6.22 -3.85
N THR A 243 15.47 -6.33 -3.39
CA THR A 243 15.83 -5.89 -2.05
C THR A 243 15.64 -4.39 -1.92
N TRP A 244 14.74 -4.00 -1.02
CA TRP A 244 14.42 -2.60 -0.74
C TRP A 244 15.29 -2.04 0.38
N GLN A 245 15.60 -2.86 1.39
CA GLN A 245 16.49 -2.52 2.48
C GLN A 245 17.38 -3.71 2.82
N SER A 246 18.62 -3.44 3.21
CA SER A 246 19.56 -4.45 3.71
C SER A 246 20.27 -3.98 4.96
N SER A 247 20.42 -4.86 5.93
CA SER A 247 21.19 -4.55 7.14
C SER A 247 22.17 -5.65 7.50
N PHE A 248 23.33 -5.23 8.02
CA PHE A 248 24.33 -6.15 8.51
C PHE A 248 23.95 -6.66 9.90
N TRP A 249 23.95 -7.97 10.07
CA TRP A 249 23.81 -8.65 11.34
C TRP A 249 25.05 -9.52 11.56
N PRO A 250 25.53 -9.76 12.81
CA PRO A 250 26.76 -10.51 13.07
C PRO A 250 26.85 -11.91 12.43
N PHE A 251 25.74 -12.46 11.94
CA PHE A 251 25.65 -13.79 11.31
C PHE A 251 25.10 -13.76 9.88
N GLY A 252 25.01 -12.60 9.23
CA GLY A 252 24.57 -12.48 7.83
C GLY A 252 23.94 -11.13 7.48
N ILE A 253 23.53 -10.99 6.21
CA ILE A 253 22.83 -9.80 5.72
C ILE A 253 21.33 -10.07 5.77
N ARG A 254 20.58 -9.27 6.53
CA ARG A 254 19.12 -9.29 6.49
C ARG A 254 18.66 -8.43 5.32
N LYS A 255 17.76 -8.97 4.49
CA LYS A 255 17.17 -8.26 3.36
C LYS A 255 15.67 -8.15 3.56
N ARG A 256 15.09 -7.01 3.18
CA ARG A 256 13.64 -6.78 3.20
C ARG A 256 13.14 -6.45 1.80
N PRO A 257 11.96 -6.98 1.42
CA PRO A 257 11.27 -6.53 0.23
C PRO A 257 10.65 -5.15 0.47
N HIS A 258 10.19 -4.52 -0.61
CA HIS A 258 9.36 -3.32 -0.52
C HIS A 258 8.09 -3.59 0.32
N PRO A 259 7.53 -2.63 1.07
CA PRO A 259 6.34 -2.84 1.92
C PRO A 259 5.14 -3.46 1.20
N VAL A 260 4.98 -3.17 -0.11
CA VAL A 260 3.96 -3.79 -0.97
C VAL A 260 4.10 -5.32 -1.06
N LEU A 261 5.33 -5.84 -1.02
CA LEU A 261 5.66 -7.26 -1.13
C LEU A 261 6.04 -7.89 0.22
N CYS A 262 5.57 -7.33 1.34
CA CYS A 262 5.95 -7.79 2.67
C CYS A 262 4.76 -8.45 3.38
N HIS A 263 4.81 -9.76 3.60
CA HIS A 263 3.83 -10.46 4.44
C HIS A 263 4.22 -10.34 5.92
N PRO A 264 3.28 -10.12 6.85
CA PRO A 264 3.60 -9.97 8.28
C PRO A 264 4.26 -11.21 8.89
N THR A 265 3.91 -12.41 8.41
CA THR A 265 4.34 -13.69 9.02
C THR A 265 4.95 -14.71 8.06
N LEU A 266 4.81 -14.53 6.74
CA LEU A 266 5.21 -15.53 5.73
C LEU A 266 6.46 -15.08 4.96
N GLY A 267 7.09 -13.98 5.38
CA GLY A 267 8.23 -13.38 4.69
C GLY A 267 7.83 -12.57 3.45
N PRO A 268 8.74 -12.42 2.48
CA PRO A 268 8.43 -11.75 1.22
C PRO A 268 7.27 -12.44 0.46
N ILE A 269 6.50 -11.63 -0.24
CA ILE A 269 5.60 -12.10 -1.29
C ILE A 269 6.47 -12.40 -2.50
N ASP A 270 6.57 -13.68 -2.81
CA ASP A 270 7.47 -14.30 -3.81
C ASP A 270 6.68 -15.14 -4.82
N VAL A 271 5.35 -14.99 -4.84
CA VAL A 271 4.44 -15.64 -5.79
C VAL A 271 3.35 -14.66 -6.25
N MET A 272 2.90 -14.83 -7.50
CA MET A 272 1.70 -14.20 -8.08
C MET A 272 0.89 -15.24 -8.86
N PRO A 273 -0.39 -14.99 -9.18
CA PRO A 273 -1.14 -15.85 -10.11
C PRO A 273 -0.41 -15.97 -11.46
N ASP A 274 -0.30 -17.18 -12.00
CA ASP A 274 0.22 -17.40 -13.34
C ASP A 274 -0.87 -17.20 -14.40
N HIS A 275 -0.47 -17.05 -15.67
CA HIS A 275 -1.40 -16.95 -16.80
C HIS A 275 -0.68 -17.03 -18.14
N ALA A 276 -1.47 -17.02 -19.23
CA ALA A 276 -1.00 -17.37 -20.57
C ALA A 276 -0.54 -16.20 -21.42
N HIS A 277 -0.27 -15.02 -20.85
CA HIS A 277 0.24 -13.83 -21.55
C HIS A 277 0.39 -12.65 -20.59
N GLU A 278 1.58 -12.07 -20.48
CA GLU A 278 1.78 -10.87 -19.66
C GLU A 278 2.22 -9.65 -20.48
N GLY A 279 1.88 -8.48 -19.97
CA GLY A 279 2.56 -7.23 -20.31
C GLY A 279 3.92 -7.08 -19.60
N LEU A 280 4.42 -5.85 -19.54
CA LEU A 280 5.71 -5.53 -18.92
C LEU A 280 5.69 -4.15 -18.28
N CYS A 281 6.28 -4.04 -17.10
CA CYS A 281 6.70 -2.75 -16.58
C CYS A 281 7.93 -2.21 -17.34
N VAL A 282 8.26 -0.93 -17.13
CA VAL A 282 9.52 -0.36 -17.58
C VAL A 282 10.56 -0.55 -16.48
N ASP A 283 11.73 -1.07 -16.84
CA ASP A 283 12.85 -1.20 -15.90
C ASP A 283 13.25 0.14 -15.30
N THR A 284 13.61 0.13 -14.01
CA THR A 284 13.99 1.33 -13.22
C THR A 284 14.95 2.26 -13.97
N ALA A 285 15.98 1.71 -14.61
CA ALA A 285 17.00 2.49 -15.32
C ALA A 285 16.53 3.05 -16.67
N ALA A 286 15.46 2.49 -17.26
CA ALA A 286 14.91 2.89 -18.55
C ALA A 286 13.79 3.94 -18.43
N VAL A 287 13.31 4.23 -17.22
CA VAL A 287 12.27 5.24 -17.01
C VAL A 287 12.79 6.64 -17.38
N PRO A 288 12.08 7.39 -18.25
CA PRO A 288 12.56 8.68 -18.73
C PRO A 288 12.29 9.81 -17.71
N LEU A 289 13.18 9.95 -16.72
CA LEU A 289 13.02 10.87 -15.58
C LEU A 289 12.94 12.37 -15.95
N GLY A 290 13.46 12.76 -17.13
CA GLY A 290 13.44 14.14 -17.62
C GLY A 290 12.15 14.56 -18.33
N SER A 291 11.18 13.66 -18.46
CA SER A 291 9.96 13.89 -19.22
C SER A 291 9.02 14.91 -18.55
N SER A 292 8.14 15.49 -19.36
CA SER A 292 7.06 16.37 -18.91
C SER A 292 5.77 16.01 -19.64
N TYR A 293 4.63 16.34 -19.02
CA TYR A 293 3.31 16.22 -19.61
C TYR A 293 2.61 17.58 -19.64
N ASN A 294 1.64 17.74 -20.54
CA ASN A 294 0.81 18.94 -20.62
C ASN A 294 -0.59 18.59 -21.12
N PHE A 295 -1.60 18.85 -20.29
CA PHE A 295 -3.02 18.60 -20.59
C PHE A 295 -3.83 19.91 -20.56
N GLY A 296 -3.22 21.04 -20.92
CA GLY A 296 -3.86 22.36 -20.96
C GLY A 296 -3.67 23.20 -19.70
N GLY A 297 -2.98 22.69 -18.67
CA GLY A 297 -2.62 23.40 -17.43
C GLY A 297 -1.19 23.97 -17.41
N GLY A 298 -0.47 23.88 -18.52
CA GLY A 298 0.97 24.14 -18.60
C GLY A 298 1.81 22.86 -18.43
N ALA A 299 3.05 22.91 -18.90
CA ALA A 299 3.97 21.77 -18.80
C ALA A 299 4.32 21.47 -17.34
N GLN A 300 4.16 20.21 -16.94
CA GLN A 300 4.48 19.71 -15.60
C GLN A 300 5.52 18.59 -15.70
N PRO A 301 6.47 18.49 -14.75
CA PRO A 301 7.43 17.39 -14.74
C PRO A 301 6.72 16.07 -14.47
N GLU A 302 7.04 15.04 -15.24
CA GLU A 302 6.55 13.67 -15.03
C GLU A 302 6.95 13.16 -13.64
N TYR A 303 8.22 13.43 -13.28
CA TYR A 303 8.82 13.12 -11.99
C TYR A 303 9.37 14.40 -11.36
N PRO A 304 8.61 15.07 -10.47
CA PRO A 304 9.04 16.30 -9.83
C PRO A 304 10.24 16.09 -8.89
N ASN A 305 11.01 17.15 -8.67
CA ASN A 305 12.07 17.17 -7.67
C ASN A 305 11.50 16.97 -6.26
N ALA A 306 12.33 16.46 -5.35
CA ALA A 306 11.92 16.33 -3.96
C ALA A 306 11.69 17.72 -3.34
N ILE A 307 10.60 17.88 -2.58
CA ILE A 307 10.28 19.13 -1.87
C ILE A 307 11.17 19.35 -0.64
N ASP A 308 11.89 18.32 -0.22
CA ASP A 308 12.86 18.38 0.86
C ASP A 308 14.24 18.88 0.39
N GLY A 309 14.47 19.03 -0.92
CA GLY A 309 15.76 19.36 -1.51
C GLY A 309 16.65 18.14 -1.79
N GLY A 310 16.17 16.93 -1.50
CA GLY A 310 16.89 15.67 -1.66
C GLY A 310 16.94 15.19 -3.10
N PRO A 311 17.57 14.02 -3.33
CA PRO A 311 17.53 13.38 -4.64
C PRO A 311 16.08 13.21 -5.07
N ARG A 312 15.81 13.55 -6.33
CA ARG A 312 14.53 13.34 -7.01
C ARG A 312 14.09 11.89 -6.80
N PRO A 313 12.88 11.62 -6.29
CA PRO A 313 12.34 10.27 -6.21
C PRO A 313 12.25 9.67 -7.61
N THR A 314 12.63 8.40 -7.75
CA THR A 314 12.58 7.66 -9.01
C THR A 314 11.63 6.47 -8.86
N PRO A 315 10.93 6.05 -9.92
CA PRO A 315 10.21 4.78 -9.89
C PRO A 315 11.17 3.61 -9.70
N LEU A 316 10.67 2.53 -9.13
CA LEU A 316 11.42 1.32 -8.82
C LEU A 316 10.59 0.10 -9.21
N VAL A 317 11.18 -0.79 -10.02
CA VAL A 317 10.68 -2.17 -10.13
C VAL A 317 11.00 -2.90 -8.83
N ILE A 318 9.97 -3.47 -8.19
CA ILE A 318 10.09 -4.17 -6.90
C ILE A 318 9.93 -5.68 -7.03
N ALA A 319 9.51 -6.17 -8.19
CA ALA A 319 9.47 -7.59 -8.51
C ALA A 319 9.71 -7.86 -9.99
N TYR A 320 10.40 -8.96 -10.26
CA TYR A 320 10.60 -9.52 -11.58
C TYR A 320 9.93 -10.89 -11.68
N GLY A 321 9.16 -11.11 -12.75
CA GLY A 321 8.63 -12.42 -13.11
C GLY A 321 9.62 -13.21 -13.96
N SER A 322 9.32 -14.48 -14.19
CA SER A 322 10.06 -15.33 -15.13
C SER A 322 9.10 -16.26 -15.86
N ASN A 323 9.35 -16.45 -17.15
CA ASN A 323 8.61 -17.43 -17.95
C ASN A 323 9.52 -18.58 -18.34
N LEU A 324 8.95 -19.78 -18.35
CA LEU A 324 9.66 -20.98 -18.78
C LEU A 324 9.87 -20.94 -20.29
N GLY A 325 11.02 -21.43 -20.72
CA GLY A 325 11.28 -21.71 -22.12
C GLY A 325 10.64 -23.03 -22.55
N ASP A 326 10.64 -23.21 -23.85
CA ASP A 326 10.08 -24.35 -24.57
C ASP A 326 10.44 -25.77 -24.06
N PRO A 327 9.61 -26.79 -24.41
CA PRO A 327 8.50 -26.69 -25.37
C PRO A 327 7.30 -25.94 -24.78
N PRO A 328 6.56 -25.18 -25.60
CA PRO A 328 5.61 -24.21 -25.11
C PRO A 328 4.47 -24.97 -24.46
N TYR A 329 4.24 -24.75 -23.17
CA TYR A 329 3.20 -25.44 -22.44
C TYR A 329 1.80 -25.25 -23.08
N ASN A 330 1.60 -24.12 -23.77
CA ASN A 330 0.54 -23.96 -24.75
C ASN A 330 1.04 -24.28 -26.18
N PHE A 331 0.97 -25.57 -26.57
CA PHE A 331 1.45 -26.07 -27.86
C PHE A 331 0.83 -25.37 -29.07
N SER A 332 -0.39 -24.84 -28.94
CA SER A 332 -1.09 -24.15 -30.02
C SER A 332 -0.45 -22.80 -30.40
N LYS A 333 0.32 -22.19 -29.50
CA LYS A 333 0.96 -20.88 -29.70
C LYS A 333 2.39 -20.95 -30.26
N GLY A 334 2.94 -22.16 -30.43
CA GLY A 334 4.32 -22.35 -30.89
C GLY A 334 5.36 -21.90 -29.87
N PRO A 335 6.66 -21.93 -30.21
CA PRO A 335 7.74 -21.76 -29.25
C PRO A 335 7.73 -20.41 -28.52
N GLN A 336 8.18 -20.36 -27.27
CA GLN A 336 8.54 -19.12 -26.56
C GLN A 336 9.95 -19.21 -25.90
N PRO A 337 10.74 -18.12 -25.92
CA PRO A 337 12.03 -18.10 -25.25
C PRO A 337 11.85 -17.98 -23.72
N ALA A 338 12.66 -18.70 -22.96
CA ALA A 338 12.76 -18.49 -21.51
C ALA A 338 13.21 -17.04 -21.23
N ARG A 339 12.58 -16.39 -20.25
CA ARG A 339 13.08 -15.13 -19.69
C ARG A 339 13.17 -15.25 -18.19
N THR A 340 14.32 -14.89 -17.67
CA THR A 340 14.64 -15.00 -16.24
C THR A 340 14.31 -13.74 -15.45
N SER A 341 14.00 -12.63 -16.15
CA SER A 341 13.73 -11.33 -15.54
C SER A 341 12.79 -10.51 -16.41
N ASN A 342 11.50 -10.47 -16.02
CA ASN A 342 10.48 -9.62 -16.62
C ASN A 342 10.04 -8.57 -15.58
N PRO A 343 10.26 -7.26 -15.78
CA PRO A 343 9.83 -6.24 -14.81
C PRO A 343 8.31 -6.32 -14.64
N MET A 344 7.87 -6.65 -13.43
CA MET A 344 6.49 -7.08 -13.17
C MET A 344 5.72 -6.05 -12.36
N ILE A 345 6.28 -5.59 -11.24
CA ILE A 345 5.62 -4.60 -10.37
C ILE A 345 6.52 -3.38 -10.24
N SER A 346 5.99 -2.21 -10.57
CA SER A 346 6.71 -0.93 -10.47
C SER A 346 5.96 0.04 -9.56
N VAL A 347 6.72 0.74 -8.71
CA VAL A 347 6.18 1.69 -7.72
C VAL A 347 6.94 3.01 -7.77
N TYR A 348 6.24 4.10 -7.47
CA TYR A 348 6.80 5.45 -7.35
C TYR A 348 6.31 6.11 -6.05
N ASP A 349 7.24 6.35 -5.12
CA ASP A 349 6.95 7.07 -3.89
C ASP A 349 6.99 8.60 -4.10
N GLY A 350 5.86 9.14 -4.54
CA GLY A 350 5.69 10.57 -4.84
C GLY A 350 5.65 11.49 -3.61
N HIS A 351 5.50 10.96 -2.40
CA HIS A 351 5.28 11.79 -1.20
C HIS A 351 6.42 12.77 -0.95
N ARG A 352 7.67 12.35 -1.21
CA ARG A 352 8.86 13.21 -1.12
C ARG A 352 8.93 14.28 -2.20
N ALA A 353 8.24 14.11 -3.31
CA ALA A 353 8.05 15.12 -4.36
C ALA A 353 6.76 15.94 -4.15
N GLY A 354 6.06 15.73 -3.04
CA GLY A 354 4.82 16.44 -2.72
C GLY A 354 3.61 15.99 -3.55
N VAL A 355 3.67 14.82 -4.19
CA VAL A 355 2.62 14.25 -5.04
C VAL A 355 2.20 12.87 -4.54
N GLY A 356 1.10 12.34 -5.06
CA GLY A 356 0.62 11.00 -4.71
C GLY A 356 1.55 9.86 -5.14
N ARG A 357 1.43 8.72 -4.46
CA ARG A 357 2.10 7.47 -4.82
C ARG A 357 1.46 6.84 -6.06
N VAL A 358 2.27 6.15 -6.86
CA VAL A 358 1.80 5.43 -8.05
C VAL A 358 2.34 4.00 -8.04
N ALA A 359 1.51 3.04 -8.40
CA ALA A 359 1.93 1.66 -8.61
C ALA A 359 1.33 1.12 -9.91
N THR A 360 2.02 0.18 -10.52
CA THR A 360 1.56 -0.54 -11.69
C THR A 360 2.03 -1.98 -11.67
N ASP A 361 1.21 -2.82 -12.27
CA ASP A 361 1.47 -4.23 -12.49
C ASP A 361 1.67 -4.49 -14.00
N SER A 362 2.34 -5.58 -14.34
CA SER A 362 2.56 -5.98 -15.74
C SER A 362 1.27 -6.47 -16.39
N THR A 363 0.39 -7.07 -15.59
CA THR A 363 -0.83 -7.74 -16.04
C THR A 363 -2.01 -7.51 -15.07
N TRP A 364 -3.24 -7.51 -15.59
CA TRP A 364 -4.45 -7.56 -14.77
C TRP A 364 -4.84 -8.99 -14.37
N HIS A 365 -4.22 -10.03 -14.96
CA HIS A 365 -4.47 -11.41 -14.56
C HIS A 365 -4.07 -11.71 -13.11
N HIS A 366 -3.15 -10.96 -12.52
CA HIS A 366 -2.87 -11.07 -11.08
C HIS A 366 -4.07 -10.72 -10.20
N TRP A 367 -5.14 -10.15 -10.76
CA TRP A 367 -6.25 -9.55 -10.06
C TRP A 367 -7.61 -10.18 -10.41
N MET A 368 -7.67 -11.02 -11.44
CA MET A 368 -8.94 -11.52 -11.96
C MET A 368 -9.43 -12.75 -11.20
N ASP A 369 -10.74 -12.82 -11.02
CA ASP A 369 -11.46 -13.89 -10.34
C ASP A 369 -11.11 -15.26 -10.96
N VAL A 370 -11.08 -15.37 -12.30
CA VAL A 370 -10.67 -16.59 -13.02
C VAL A 370 -9.27 -17.10 -12.65
N ASN A 371 -8.36 -16.20 -12.27
CA ASN A 371 -6.97 -16.53 -11.92
C ASN A 371 -6.78 -16.79 -10.43
N ILE A 372 -7.68 -16.32 -9.57
CA ILE A 372 -7.46 -16.33 -8.12
C ILE A 372 -8.49 -17.15 -7.34
N ASP A 373 -9.66 -17.43 -7.89
CA ASP A 373 -10.77 -18.02 -7.13
C ASP A 373 -10.46 -19.44 -6.62
N ASN A 374 -9.77 -20.26 -7.40
CA ASN A 374 -9.37 -21.60 -6.96
C ASN A 374 -8.30 -21.51 -5.85
N MET A 375 -7.32 -20.62 -5.97
CA MET A 375 -6.32 -20.38 -4.92
C MET A 375 -6.98 -19.83 -3.64
N LYS A 376 -7.92 -18.91 -3.79
CA LYS A 376 -8.75 -18.35 -2.70
C LYS A 376 -9.57 -19.43 -2.01
N ALA A 377 -10.16 -20.36 -2.76
CA ALA A 377 -10.95 -21.46 -2.22
C ALA A 377 -10.09 -22.43 -1.39
N VAL A 378 -8.86 -22.70 -1.83
CA VAL A 378 -7.91 -23.54 -1.08
C VAL A 378 -7.32 -22.82 0.12
N ASN A 379 -7.11 -21.50 0.02
CA ASN A 379 -6.63 -20.64 1.11
C ASN A 379 -5.29 -21.10 1.73
N ASN A 380 -4.36 -21.54 0.88
CA ASN A 380 -3.00 -21.91 1.27
C ASN A 380 -2.11 -20.67 1.51
N ASP A 381 -0.82 -20.89 1.76
CA ASP A 381 0.13 -19.80 2.02
C ASP A 381 0.37 -18.90 0.79
N ASP A 382 0.23 -19.43 -0.43
CA ASP A 382 0.34 -18.64 -1.66
C ASP A 382 -0.81 -17.64 -1.77
N TRP A 383 -2.06 -18.08 -1.54
CA TRP A 383 -3.19 -17.17 -1.49
C TRP A 383 -3.05 -16.12 -0.38
N LYS A 384 -2.51 -16.48 0.80
CA LYS A 384 -2.25 -15.50 1.87
C LYS A 384 -1.23 -14.45 1.44
N LYS A 385 -0.19 -14.84 0.71
CA LYS A 385 0.79 -13.91 0.11
C LYS A 385 0.14 -13.01 -0.95
N ILE A 386 -0.60 -13.59 -1.90
CA ILE A 386 -1.28 -12.88 -3.00
C ILE A 386 -2.33 -11.91 -2.46
N SER A 387 -3.24 -12.36 -1.59
CA SER A 387 -4.23 -11.49 -0.95
C SER A 387 -3.58 -10.36 -0.15
N ARG A 388 -2.43 -10.63 0.50
CA ARG A 388 -1.69 -9.59 1.22
C ARG A 388 -1.05 -8.56 0.29
N TYR A 389 -0.65 -8.91 -0.93
CA TYR A 389 -0.20 -7.92 -1.93
C TYR A 389 -1.28 -6.86 -2.19
N PHE A 390 -2.52 -7.28 -2.43
CA PHE A 390 -3.65 -6.37 -2.67
C PHE A 390 -3.89 -5.46 -1.46
N ILE A 391 -3.87 -6.04 -0.26
CA ILE A 391 -4.07 -5.30 1.00
C ILE A 391 -2.92 -4.31 1.24
N ASN A 392 -1.68 -4.74 1.03
CA ASN A 392 -0.50 -3.88 1.17
C ASN A 392 -0.57 -2.71 0.19
N LEU A 393 -1.01 -2.94 -1.04
CA LEU A 393 -1.16 -1.88 -2.02
C LEU A 393 -2.21 -0.84 -1.57
N ALA A 394 -3.34 -1.30 -1.03
CA ALA A 394 -4.36 -0.43 -0.44
C ALA A 394 -3.86 0.35 0.79
N VAL A 395 -2.87 -0.16 1.52
CA VAL A 395 -2.22 0.63 2.58
C VAL A 395 -1.21 1.63 1.99
N TRP A 396 -0.44 1.22 0.99
CA TRP A 396 0.70 1.99 0.47
C TRP A 396 0.32 3.22 -0.31
N LEU A 397 -0.73 3.13 -1.11
CA LEU A 397 -1.22 4.22 -1.94
C LEU A 397 -1.94 5.33 -1.14
N ASN A 398 -2.04 5.21 0.18
CA ASN A 398 -2.70 6.25 0.96
C ASN A 398 -1.96 7.59 0.91
N PRO A 399 -2.69 8.72 0.85
CA PRO A 399 -2.10 10.03 1.05
C PRO A 399 -1.39 10.13 2.40
N PRO A 400 -0.43 11.05 2.55
CA PRO A 400 0.27 11.25 3.81
C PRO A 400 -0.70 11.50 4.98
N GLY A 401 -0.42 10.88 6.12
CA GLY A 401 -1.15 11.06 7.37
C GLY A 401 -2.15 9.97 7.71
N PHE A 402 -2.57 9.12 6.76
CA PHE A 402 -3.53 8.03 7.06
C PHE A 402 -2.85 6.89 7.83
N SER A 403 -1.79 6.34 7.26
CA SER A 403 -0.97 5.29 7.85
C SER A 403 -0.36 5.71 9.19
N THR A 404 0.23 6.90 9.24
CA THR A 404 0.96 7.41 10.43
C THR A 404 0.03 7.67 11.62
N ARG A 405 -1.21 8.12 11.38
CA ARG A 405 -2.23 8.24 12.43
C ARG A 405 -2.61 6.88 13.02
N CYS A 406 -2.74 5.85 12.17
CA CYS A 406 -3.03 4.50 12.66
C CYS A 406 -1.88 3.90 13.46
N LEU A 407 -0.63 4.11 13.04
CA LEU A 407 0.53 3.69 13.83
C LEU A 407 0.53 4.35 15.21
N TYR A 408 0.32 5.67 15.25
CA TYR A 408 0.26 6.43 16.50
C TYR A 408 -0.85 5.91 17.42
N LEU A 409 -2.04 5.68 16.86
CA LEU A 409 -3.17 5.13 17.60
C LEU A 409 -2.88 3.71 18.12
N SER A 410 -2.26 2.85 17.32
CA SER A 410 -1.82 1.51 17.76
C SER A 410 -0.83 1.59 18.92
N ALA A 411 0.11 2.54 18.91
CA ALA A 411 1.02 2.75 20.03
C ALA A 411 0.28 3.18 21.30
N VAL A 412 -0.69 4.10 21.20
CA VAL A 412 -1.53 4.51 22.35
C VAL A 412 -2.34 3.33 22.89
N VAL A 413 -2.98 2.57 22.01
CA VAL A 413 -3.80 1.41 22.40
C VAL A 413 -2.97 0.31 23.03
N SER A 414 -1.73 0.09 22.58
CA SER A 414 -0.87 -0.96 23.13
C SER A 414 -0.59 -0.80 24.64
N HIS A 415 -0.70 0.41 25.20
CA HIS A 415 -0.60 0.66 26.65
C HIS A 415 -1.71 -0.03 27.46
N PHE A 416 -2.81 -0.41 26.81
CA PHE A 416 -3.99 -1.03 27.40
C PHE A 416 -4.19 -2.49 26.94
N GLU A 417 -3.19 -3.02 26.23
CA GLU A 417 -3.11 -4.42 25.85
C GLU A 417 -1.98 -5.11 26.62
N TYR A 418 -1.77 -6.40 26.35
CA TYR A 418 -0.72 -7.20 26.98
C TYR A 418 0.66 -6.51 27.01
N PRO A 419 1.19 -5.92 25.90
CA PRO A 419 2.49 -5.24 25.95
C PRO A 419 2.51 -4.07 26.94
N GLY A 420 1.43 -3.30 27.02
CA GLY A 420 1.34 -2.16 27.91
C GLY A 420 1.38 -2.50 29.40
N PHE A 421 0.83 -3.65 29.77
CA PHE A 421 0.80 -4.08 31.18
C PHE A 421 2.05 -4.84 31.60
N GLN A 422 2.66 -5.60 30.69
CA GLN A 422 3.77 -6.47 31.03
C GLN A 422 5.14 -5.92 30.61
N GLU A 423 5.18 -5.21 29.48
CA GLU A 423 6.43 -4.83 28.82
C GLU A 423 6.71 -3.33 28.90
N PHE A 424 5.71 -2.47 29.16
CA PHE A 424 5.92 -1.02 29.30
C PHE A 424 6.10 -0.62 30.76
N VAL A 425 7.20 -1.07 31.35
CA VAL A 425 7.53 -0.83 32.76
C VAL A 425 8.37 0.46 32.91
N PRO A 426 8.06 1.33 33.89
CA PRO A 426 8.92 2.46 34.22
C PRO A 426 10.34 2.00 34.55
N GLY A 427 11.34 2.58 33.89
CA GLY A 427 12.76 2.27 34.11
C GLY A 427 13.41 1.39 33.03
N LEU A 428 12.63 0.82 32.11
CA LEU A 428 13.18 0.23 30.89
C LEU A 428 13.79 1.32 30.00
N SER A 429 14.83 0.94 29.25
CA SER A 429 15.42 1.84 28.26
C SER A 429 14.44 2.10 27.11
N THR A 430 14.60 3.25 26.45
CA THR A 430 13.82 3.60 25.24
C THR A 430 13.85 2.47 24.22
N ARG A 431 15.00 1.83 24.02
CA ARG A 431 15.16 0.73 23.06
C ARG A 431 14.36 -0.51 23.45
N GLU A 432 14.32 -0.87 24.73
CA GLU A 432 13.54 -2.02 25.22
C GLU A 432 12.03 -1.76 25.05
N LEU A 433 11.55 -0.57 25.43
CA LEU A 433 10.17 -0.16 25.19
C LEU A 433 9.81 -0.25 23.69
N GLY A 434 10.73 0.22 22.85
CA GLY A 434 10.63 0.18 21.41
C GLY A 434 10.59 -1.22 20.83
N ARG A 435 11.42 -2.13 21.32
CA ARG A 435 11.41 -3.55 20.92
C ARG A 435 10.09 -4.20 21.23
N SER A 436 9.50 -3.92 22.39
CA SER A 436 8.20 -4.46 22.77
C SER A 436 7.08 -3.92 21.90
N LEU A 437 7.05 -2.60 21.64
CA LEU A 437 6.09 -2.01 20.70
C LEU A 437 6.28 -2.53 19.28
N ARG A 438 7.52 -2.61 18.80
CA ARG A 438 7.86 -3.15 17.47
C ARG A 438 7.35 -4.57 17.30
N SER A 439 7.66 -5.47 18.24
CA SER A 439 7.23 -6.86 18.22
C SER A 439 5.72 -7.00 18.23
N HIS A 440 5.02 -6.05 18.85
CA HIS A 440 3.58 -5.94 18.82
C HIS A 440 3.06 -5.48 17.45
N LEU A 441 3.60 -4.39 16.90
CA LEU A 441 3.15 -3.80 15.63
C LEU A 441 3.40 -4.72 14.43
N ILE A 442 4.53 -5.43 14.39
CA ILE A 442 4.88 -6.35 13.30
C ILE A 442 3.81 -7.42 13.08
N LYS A 443 3.08 -7.83 14.12
CA LYS A 443 2.01 -8.83 13.99
C LYS A 443 0.82 -8.32 13.17
N TYR A 444 0.57 -7.01 13.17
CA TYR A 444 -0.56 -6.40 12.47
C TYR A 444 -0.16 -5.80 11.12
N TYR A 445 0.96 -5.09 11.11
CA TYR A 445 1.42 -4.33 9.95
C TYR A 445 2.42 -5.15 9.12
N GLY A 446 3.26 -5.95 9.77
CA GLY A 446 4.44 -6.58 9.17
C GLY A 446 5.69 -5.72 9.32
N PRO A 447 6.90 -6.32 9.19
CA PRO A 447 8.16 -5.64 9.49
C PRO A 447 8.41 -4.45 8.57
N CYS A 448 8.24 -4.62 7.27
CA CYS A 448 8.51 -3.55 6.30
C CYS A 448 7.55 -2.36 6.46
N TRP A 449 6.30 -2.62 6.89
CA TRP A 449 5.32 -1.59 7.15
C TRP A 449 5.63 -0.74 8.38
N VAL A 450 6.12 -1.37 9.44
CA VAL A 450 6.58 -0.64 10.62
C VAL A 450 7.71 0.32 10.24
N THR A 451 8.67 -0.16 9.45
CA THR A 451 9.76 0.68 8.92
C THR A 451 9.22 1.83 8.08
N GLU A 452 8.34 1.54 7.12
CA GLU A 452 7.75 2.54 6.23
C GLU A 452 6.97 3.61 6.99
N HIS A 453 6.18 3.24 7.99
CA HIS A 453 5.42 4.21 8.77
C HIS A 453 6.30 5.13 9.61
N ILE A 454 7.41 4.62 10.18
CA ILE A 454 8.39 5.45 10.90
C ILE A 454 8.98 6.50 9.98
N TRP A 455 9.31 6.05 8.78
CA TRP A 455 9.86 6.86 7.71
C TRP A 455 8.84 7.93 7.26
N ASP A 456 7.60 7.57 6.97
CA ASP A 456 6.49 8.49 6.68
C ASP A 456 6.34 9.54 7.79
N ILE A 457 6.37 9.13 9.06
CA ILE A 457 6.30 10.04 10.22
C ILE A 457 7.42 11.09 10.16
N ILE A 458 8.65 10.66 9.90
CA ILE A 458 9.82 11.54 9.85
C ILE A 458 9.67 12.60 8.76
N TRP A 459 9.20 12.21 7.57
CA TRP A 459 9.01 13.15 6.46
C TRP A 459 7.81 14.07 6.65
N GLU A 460 6.65 13.53 7.02
CA GLU A 460 5.43 14.30 7.25
C GLU A 460 5.61 15.39 8.30
N ARG A 461 6.39 15.08 9.34
CA ARG A 461 6.59 15.96 10.49
C ARG A 461 7.88 16.76 10.41
N LYS A 462 8.70 16.57 9.36
CA LYS A 462 9.99 17.24 9.17
C LYS A 462 10.90 17.14 10.41
N LEU A 463 10.96 15.96 11.02
CA LEU A 463 11.53 15.77 12.37
C LEU A 463 13.07 15.79 12.40
N LEU A 464 13.73 15.81 11.25
CA LEU A 464 15.19 15.82 11.13
C LEU A 464 15.65 16.95 10.20
N PRO A 465 16.74 17.66 10.54
CA PRO A 465 17.44 18.54 9.60
C PRO A 465 17.84 17.76 8.35
N PHE A 466 17.57 18.36 7.20
CA PHE A 466 17.63 17.73 5.89
C PHE A 466 19.03 17.19 5.51
N GLU A 467 20.11 17.81 5.96
CA GLU A 467 21.48 17.32 5.69
C GLU A 467 21.81 15.99 6.38
N ILE A 468 20.99 15.58 7.36
CA ILE A 468 21.13 14.32 8.10
C ILE A 468 20.28 13.23 7.44
N LEU A 469 19.05 13.53 7.00
CA LEU A 469 18.16 12.57 6.33
C LEU A 469 18.68 12.08 4.98
N THR A 470 19.29 12.97 4.19
CA THR A 470 19.88 12.63 2.90
C THR A 470 21.15 11.81 3.01
N LYS A 471 21.83 11.87 4.16
CA LYS A 471 22.90 10.94 4.50
C LYS A 471 22.33 9.62 5.02
N LEU A 472 21.36 9.66 5.93
CA LEU A 472 20.79 8.48 6.56
C LEU A 472 19.95 7.58 5.65
N LYS A 473 19.12 8.09 4.72
CA LYS A 473 18.27 7.21 3.89
C LYS A 473 19.11 6.32 2.95
N PRO A 474 20.06 6.87 2.17
CA PRO A 474 21.01 6.04 1.42
C PRO A 474 21.96 5.24 2.32
N GLN A 475 22.22 5.67 3.56
CA GLN A 475 23.07 4.96 4.54
C GLN A 475 22.35 3.87 5.35
N VAL A 476 21.02 3.84 5.41
CA VAL A 476 20.23 2.71 5.93
C VAL A 476 20.13 1.60 4.88
N ASP A 477 20.37 1.94 3.61
CA ASP A 477 20.73 0.99 2.56
C ASP A 477 22.25 0.67 2.54
N GLN A 478 23.04 1.27 3.44
CA GLN A 478 24.43 0.88 3.74
C GLN A 478 24.46 0.03 5.02
N PRO A 479 25.44 -0.88 5.17
CA PRO A 479 25.50 -1.86 6.25
C PRO A 479 25.64 -1.31 7.69
N ASP A 480 25.83 0.01 7.87
CA ASP A 480 26.36 0.57 9.13
C ASP A 480 25.29 0.94 10.17
N ILE A 481 24.01 1.06 9.79
CA ILE A 481 22.92 1.34 10.72
C ILE A 481 21.89 0.21 10.64
N ASP A 482 21.82 -0.61 11.68
CA ASP A 482 20.78 -1.63 11.80
C ASP A 482 19.39 -0.95 11.88
N PRO A 483 18.51 -1.13 10.88
CA PRO A 483 17.16 -0.55 10.85
C PRO A 483 16.33 -1.02 12.05
N ASP A 484 16.62 -2.20 12.62
CA ASP A 484 15.94 -2.66 13.83
C ASP A 484 16.24 -1.74 15.02
N ILE A 485 17.51 -1.32 15.19
CA ILE A 485 17.91 -0.41 16.28
C ILE A 485 17.25 0.95 16.11
N PHE A 486 17.23 1.46 14.88
CA PHE A 486 16.57 2.71 14.55
C PHE A 486 15.07 2.66 14.83
N GLU A 487 14.39 1.61 14.36
CA GLU A 487 12.97 1.37 14.60
C GLU A 487 12.65 1.28 16.09
N GLU A 488 13.39 0.46 16.83
CA GLU A 488 13.28 0.32 18.28
C GLU A 488 13.42 1.69 18.96
N THR A 489 14.39 2.51 18.57
CA THR A 489 14.59 3.82 19.19
C THR A 489 13.40 4.77 18.95
N VAL A 490 12.93 4.88 17.70
CA VAL A 490 11.82 5.78 17.35
C VAL A 490 10.52 5.32 18.04
N LEU A 491 10.23 4.01 18.00
CA LEU A 491 9.05 3.44 18.63
C LEU A 491 9.10 3.56 20.15
N GLY A 492 10.27 3.38 20.77
CA GLY A 492 10.46 3.58 22.20
C GLY A 492 10.14 5.00 22.64
N THR A 493 10.63 5.98 21.87
CA THR A 493 10.33 7.40 22.10
C THR A 493 8.83 7.67 21.99
N LEU A 494 8.16 7.00 21.04
CA LEU A 494 6.71 7.09 20.90
C LEU A 494 5.97 6.48 22.11
N VAL A 495 6.44 5.35 22.65
CA VAL A 495 5.89 4.75 23.88
C VAL A 495 6.05 5.71 25.06
N GLU A 496 7.24 6.25 25.29
CA GLU A 496 7.52 7.20 26.38
C GLU A 496 6.61 8.42 26.31
N ALA A 497 6.47 9.00 25.11
CA ALA A 497 5.66 10.19 24.91
C ALA A 497 4.15 9.95 25.08
N THR A 498 3.69 8.71 24.92
CA THR A 498 2.29 8.31 25.08
C THR A 498 1.97 7.76 26.47
N MET A 499 2.99 7.39 27.26
CA MET A 499 2.86 6.76 28.57
C MET A 499 2.16 7.66 29.59
N LYS A 500 2.48 8.97 29.61
CA LYS A 500 1.83 9.91 30.54
C LYS A 500 0.33 10.02 30.30
N GLN A 501 -0.13 10.08 29.04
CA GLN A 501 -1.56 10.11 28.77
C GLN A 501 -2.21 8.76 29.09
N ALA A 502 -1.53 7.64 28.82
CA ALA A 502 -2.03 6.33 29.16
C ALA A 502 -2.27 6.19 30.68
N GLU A 503 -1.35 6.67 31.51
CA GLU A 503 -1.51 6.66 32.97
C GLU A 503 -2.68 7.51 33.47
N VAL A 504 -2.95 8.66 32.83
CA VAL A 504 -4.13 9.47 33.16
C VAL A 504 -5.42 8.69 32.91
N ILE A 505 -5.50 7.98 31.77
CA ILE A 505 -6.66 7.16 31.42
C ILE A 505 -6.79 5.97 32.38
N LYS A 506 -5.69 5.29 32.72
CA LYS A 506 -5.70 4.17 33.68
C LYS A 506 -6.21 4.62 35.05
N ARG A 507 -5.76 5.78 35.54
CA ARG A 507 -6.24 6.35 36.83
C ARG A 507 -7.73 6.68 36.81
N ALA A 508 -8.24 7.26 35.72
CA ALA A 508 -9.66 7.53 35.56
C ALA A 508 -10.52 6.25 35.60
N ALA A 509 -10.01 5.14 35.04
CA ALA A 509 -10.66 3.83 35.13
C ALA A 509 -10.77 3.34 36.58
N CYS A 510 -9.69 3.43 37.36
CA CYS A 510 -9.67 2.99 38.77
C CYS A 510 -10.66 3.77 39.65
N VAL A 511 -10.81 5.08 39.44
CA VAL A 511 -11.77 5.92 40.19
C VAL A 511 -13.22 5.48 39.91
N THR A 512 -13.52 5.13 38.66
CA THR A 512 -14.87 4.67 38.27
C THR A 512 -15.21 3.34 38.95
N ILE A 513 -14.26 2.41 39.04
CA ILE A 513 -14.45 1.12 39.72
C ILE A 513 -14.70 1.31 41.22
N ALA A 514 -13.93 2.19 41.87
CA ALA A 514 -14.11 2.48 43.29
C ALA A 514 -15.51 3.05 43.62
N GLN A 515 -16.10 3.82 42.69
CA GLN A 515 -17.45 4.37 42.84
C GLN A 515 -18.56 3.34 42.63
N VAL A 516 -18.34 2.31 41.80
CA VAL A 516 -19.33 1.25 41.55
C VAL A 516 -19.30 0.17 42.63
N ASN A 517 -18.12 -0.14 43.19
CA ASN A 517 -17.93 -1.23 44.14
C ASN A 517 -17.85 -0.78 45.61
N GLY A 518 -17.97 0.52 45.90
CA GLY A 518 -18.02 1.02 47.28
C GLY A 518 -19.32 0.61 47.98
N PRO A 519 -19.31 0.36 49.30
CA PRO A 519 -20.54 0.13 50.05
C PRO A 519 -21.47 1.34 49.85
N ALA A 520 -22.77 1.07 49.68
CA ALA A 520 -23.81 2.09 49.55
C ALA A 520 -24.02 2.85 50.88
N GLU A 521 -22.99 3.49 51.40
CA GLU A 521 -23.15 4.51 52.43
C GLU A 521 -23.64 5.78 51.75
N ARG A 522 -24.71 6.35 52.31
CA ARG A 522 -25.33 7.60 51.88
C ARG A 522 -24.28 8.71 51.83
N VAL A 523 -23.74 8.94 50.65
CA VAL A 523 -22.85 10.06 50.40
C VAL A 523 -23.69 11.33 50.41
N GLY A 524 -23.56 12.11 51.48
CA GLY A 524 -24.19 13.43 51.63
C GLY A 524 -23.76 14.43 50.54
N PRO A 525 -24.46 15.57 50.42
CA PRO A 525 -24.38 16.47 49.26
C PRO A 525 -23.01 17.15 49.00
N PHE A 526 -21.98 16.87 49.80
CA PHE A 526 -20.65 17.47 49.66
C PHE A 526 -19.74 16.79 48.62
N THR A 527 -20.03 15.54 48.20
CA THR A 527 -19.15 14.80 47.27
C THR A 527 -19.55 14.96 45.80
N ARG A 528 -20.57 15.78 45.51
CA ARG A 528 -20.94 16.15 44.14
C ARG A 528 -20.01 17.21 43.52
N ALA A 529 -19.14 17.85 44.32
CA ALA A 529 -18.27 18.93 43.86
C ALA A 529 -17.04 18.47 43.06
N ILE A 530 -16.65 17.19 43.12
CA ILE A 530 -15.47 16.69 42.37
C ILE A 530 -15.82 16.28 40.93
N VAL A 531 -17.11 16.08 40.62
CA VAL A 531 -17.56 15.64 39.28
C VAL A 531 -17.90 16.81 38.34
N THR A 532 -17.92 18.05 38.85
CA THR A 532 -18.25 19.27 38.07
C THR A 532 -17.06 20.14 37.69
N HIS A 533 -15.82 19.80 38.09
CA HIS A 533 -14.66 20.36 37.42
C HIS A 533 -14.46 19.62 36.11
N GLY A 534 -15.15 20.14 35.08
CA GLY A 534 -14.95 19.73 33.70
C GLY A 534 -13.46 19.60 33.43
N VAL A 535 -13.10 18.49 32.76
CA VAL A 535 -11.85 18.41 32.01
C VAL A 535 -11.77 19.71 31.22
N PRO A 536 -10.78 20.58 31.46
CA PRO A 536 -10.76 21.89 30.83
C PRO A 536 -10.83 21.71 29.32
N ASP A 537 -11.80 22.35 28.66
CA ASP A 537 -11.90 22.43 27.19
C ASP A 537 -10.62 23.01 26.56
N SER A 538 -9.71 23.57 27.38
CA SER A 538 -8.40 24.08 27.00
C SER A 538 -7.29 23.03 26.88
N TYR A 539 -7.54 21.73 27.11
CA TYR A 539 -6.64 20.65 26.64
C TYR A 539 -6.90 20.28 25.17
N GLY A 540 -7.09 21.31 24.33
CA GLY A 540 -6.77 21.25 22.91
C GLY A 540 -5.28 20.93 22.78
N MET A 541 -4.98 19.63 22.84
CA MET A 541 -3.66 19.03 23.00
C MET A 541 -2.54 19.80 22.30
N THR A 542 -1.74 20.51 23.10
CA THR A 542 -0.35 20.93 22.86
C THR A 542 0.60 19.72 22.72
N ILE A 543 0.11 18.55 22.27
CA ILE A 543 0.89 17.32 22.06
C ILE A 543 1.80 17.43 20.83
N LYS A 544 1.48 18.35 19.91
CA LYS A 544 2.40 18.77 18.84
C LYS A 544 3.72 19.36 19.35
N TRP A 545 3.88 19.70 20.63
CA TRP A 545 5.12 20.32 21.12
C TRP A 545 6.00 19.35 21.93
N VAL A 546 5.44 18.57 22.85
CA VAL A 546 6.24 17.72 23.77
C VAL A 546 6.90 16.53 23.05
N TRP A 547 6.17 15.84 22.17
CA TRP A 547 6.75 14.73 21.38
C TRP A 547 7.81 15.23 20.39
N PHE A 548 7.63 16.43 19.84
CA PHE A 548 8.59 17.06 18.94
C PHE A 548 9.89 17.45 19.64
N GLU A 549 9.83 18.02 20.84
CA GLU A 549 11.03 18.38 21.60
C GLU A 549 11.83 17.16 22.06
N GLN A 550 11.16 16.10 22.53
CA GLN A 550 11.83 14.87 22.97
C GLN A 550 12.50 14.12 21.83
N LEU A 551 11.82 13.97 20.69
CA LEU A 551 12.39 13.32 19.51
C LEU A 551 13.51 14.16 18.89
N SER A 552 13.34 15.48 18.78
CA SER A 552 14.40 16.40 18.34
C SER A 552 15.64 16.33 19.25
N TRP A 553 15.44 16.24 20.57
CA TRP A 553 16.53 16.10 21.54
C TRP A 553 17.26 14.74 21.41
N LEU A 554 16.55 13.62 21.27
CA LEU A 554 17.14 12.29 21.05
C LEU A 554 17.92 12.22 19.73
N LEU A 555 17.36 12.77 18.65
CA LEU A 555 18.02 12.84 17.35
C LEU A 555 19.27 13.74 17.38
N SER A 556 19.27 14.78 18.22
CA SER A 556 20.47 15.59 18.50
C SER A 556 21.56 14.84 19.27
N ARG A 557 21.22 13.81 20.06
CA ARG A 557 22.19 12.90 20.68
C ARG A 557 22.72 11.86 19.70
N PHE A 558 21.87 11.33 18.82
CA PHE A 558 22.30 10.51 17.68
C PHE A 558 23.31 11.26 16.80
N ARG A 559 23.11 12.56 16.57
CA ARG A 559 24.08 13.46 15.91
C ARG A 559 25.44 13.49 16.60
N ARG A 560 25.48 13.45 17.93
CA ARG A 560 26.75 13.44 18.70
C ARG A 560 27.43 12.09 18.63
N TRP A 561 26.65 11.00 18.67
CA TRP A 561 27.15 9.64 18.56
C TRP A 561 27.73 9.33 17.17
N SER A 562 26.99 9.64 16.09
CA SER A 562 27.45 9.38 14.71
C SER A 562 28.73 10.15 14.39
N ARG A 563 28.86 11.42 14.84
CA ARG A 563 30.07 12.23 14.64
C ARG A 563 31.29 11.64 15.35
N ASN A 564 31.11 11.08 16.54
CA ASN A 564 32.19 10.45 17.29
C ASN A 564 32.60 9.11 16.67
N ALA A 565 31.65 8.35 16.13
CA ALA A 565 31.95 7.12 15.40
C ALA A 565 32.74 7.40 14.10
N THR A 566 32.38 8.44 13.33
CA THR A 566 33.15 8.80 12.12
C THR A 566 34.52 9.41 12.41
N ALA A 567 34.72 10.03 13.59
CA ALA A 567 36.00 10.56 14.02
C ALA A 567 36.98 9.44 14.43
N GLN A 568 36.48 8.36 15.05
CA GLN A 568 37.31 7.22 15.46
C GLN A 568 37.94 6.43 14.29
N PHE A 569 37.38 6.52 13.09
CA PHE A 569 37.89 5.82 11.90
C PHE A 569 38.82 6.66 11.01
N ARG A 570 39.15 7.90 11.39
CA ARG A 570 40.09 8.76 10.64
C ARG A 570 41.51 8.82 11.22
N ASP A 571 41.73 8.23 12.39
CA ASP A 571 42.99 8.35 13.12
C ASP A 571 43.82 7.05 13.14
N GLU A 572 43.49 6.05 12.32
CA GLU A 572 44.40 4.92 12.06
C GLU A 572 45.16 5.15 10.73
N PRO A 573 46.51 5.30 10.77
CA PRO A 573 47.32 5.35 9.55
C PRO A 573 47.35 3.97 8.87
N PRO A 574 47.67 3.92 7.56
CA PRO A 574 47.46 2.74 6.71
C PRO A 574 48.20 1.46 7.15
#